data_AF-A0A947UL17-F1
#
_entry.id   AF-A0A947UL17-F1
#
_cell.length_a   1.000
_cell.length_b   1.000
_cell.length_c   1.000
_cell.angle_alpha   90.00
_cell.angle_beta   90.00
_cell.angle_gamma   90.00
#
_symmetry.space_group_name_H-M   'P 1'
#
loop_
_entity.id
_entity.type
_entity.pdbx_description
1 polymer ?
#
loop_
_entity_poly.entity_id
_entity_poly.type
_entity_poly.pdbx_seq_one_letter_code
_entity_poly.pdbx_strand_id
1 'polypeptide(L)'
;MSVKHPIIAITGSSGAGTSTVMQSFQHIFRREGLNAQIVEGDSFHRYDRLAMRAEMKAQEEAGNRNFSHFGPEANLLEELQDLFIAYGKDGCGKVRKYLHDAGEAEPFGQQPGTFTPWQEITEATDLMFYEGLHGAYADDRIDIAKQVDLCVGVVPTINLEWIQKLHRDQKMRGYSQEAVTDTILRRMPDYVSHLCPQFSRTHVNFQRVPIVDTSNPFIARDIPTADESMVVIRFANPKGIDFQYLINILHGAMMTRPNTLVVPGGKMGLAMQMIFTPMVLRLMDHKRRA
;
A
#
# COMPACT_ATOMS: atom_id res chain seq x y z
N MET A 1 1.89 15.09 13.12
CA MET A 1 3.20 14.92 12.44
C MET A 1 4.32 15.04 13.45
N SER A 2 5.01 13.94 13.68
CA SER A 2 6.12 13.89 14.63
C SER A 2 7.42 14.23 13.92
N VAL A 3 8.08 15.29 14.38
CA VAL A 3 9.41 15.62 13.88
C VAL A 3 10.44 14.59 14.38
N LYS A 4 10.24 14.00 15.56
CA LYS A 4 11.21 13.10 16.21
C LYS A 4 11.14 11.66 15.71
N HIS A 5 9.95 11.18 15.35
CA HIS A 5 9.71 9.80 14.92
C HIS A 5 8.84 9.81 13.66
N PRO A 6 9.45 10.10 12.49
CA PRO A 6 8.69 10.26 11.26
C PRO A 6 8.09 8.93 10.79
N ILE A 7 6.89 9.02 10.21
CA ILE A 7 6.11 7.92 9.70
C ILE A 7 5.94 8.06 8.19
N ILE A 8 6.36 7.03 7.46
CA ILE A 8 6.13 6.89 6.03
C ILE A 8 5.07 5.81 5.84
N ALA A 9 4.02 6.11 5.09
CA ALA A 9 2.96 5.14 4.80
C ALA A 9 2.74 4.99 3.30
N ILE A 10 2.72 3.75 2.84
CA ILE A 10 2.29 3.34 1.51
C ILE A 10 0.88 2.80 1.62
N THR A 11 -0.05 3.42 0.89
CA THR A 11 -1.42 2.91 0.75
C THR A 11 -1.70 2.50 -0.69
N GLY A 12 -2.30 1.33 -0.89
CA GLY A 12 -2.52 0.82 -2.23
C GLY A 12 -3.15 -0.56 -2.28
N SER A 13 -3.84 -0.86 -3.38
CA SER A 13 -4.43 -2.18 -3.58
C SER A 13 -3.36 -3.23 -3.91
N SER A 14 -3.54 -4.44 -3.40
CA SER A 14 -2.64 -5.57 -3.64
C SER A 14 -2.51 -5.86 -5.14
N GLY A 15 -1.29 -5.77 -5.68
CA GLY A 15 -0.99 -5.95 -7.11
C GLY A 15 -0.56 -4.67 -7.83
N ALA A 16 -0.70 -3.49 -7.21
CA ALA A 16 -0.29 -2.21 -7.77
C ALA A 16 1.22 -2.07 -8.10
N GLY A 17 2.04 -3.01 -7.61
CA GLY A 17 3.50 -2.87 -7.53
C GLY A 17 4.00 -2.60 -6.11
N THR A 18 3.21 -2.93 -5.08
CA THR A 18 3.57 -2.84 -3.65
C THR A 18 4.95 -3.46 -3.37
N SER A 19 5.22 -4.68 -3.86
CA SER A 19 6.56 -5.30 -3.74
C SER A 19 7.69 -4.45 -4.35
N THR A 20 7.45 -3.77 -5.48
CA THR A 20 8.42 -2.85 -6.08
C THR A 20 8.63 -1.59 -5.22
N VAL A 21 7.58 -1.13 -4.53
CA VAL A 21 7.64 0.01 -3.61
C VAL A 21 8.46 -0.35 -2.39
N MET A 22 8.11 -1.45 -1.72
CA MET A 22 8.84 -1.96 -0.55
C MET A 22 10.32 -2.14 -0.87
N GLN A 23 10.66 -2.80 -1.98
CA GLN A 23 12.06 -2.95 -2.42
C GLN A 23 12.74 -1.60 -2.66
N SER A 24 12.05 -0.63 -3.28
CA SER A 24 12.62 0.69 -3.53
C SER A 24 12.92 1.44 -2.23
N PHE A 25 12.02 1.40 -1.25
CA PHE A 25 12.26 2.01 0.06
C PHE A 25 13.34 1.26 0.85
N GLN A 26 13.36 -0.07 0.83
CA GLN A 26 14.44 -0.86 1.43
C GLN A 26 15.82 -0.51 0.83
N HIS A 27 15.91 -0.28 -0.47
CA HIS A 27 17.14 0.20 -1.10
C HIS A 27 17.54 1.60 -0.62
N ILE A 28 16.57 2.51 -0.44
CA ILE A 28 16.83 3.84 0.13
C ILE A 28 17.35 3.69 1.56
N PHE A 29 16.64 2.96 2.42
CA PHE A 29 17.02 2.78 3.82
C PHE A 29 18.41 2.16 3.95
N ARG A 30 18.70 1.13 3.16
CA ARG A 30 20.03 0.50 3.12
C ARG A 30 21.12 1.49 2.67
N ARG A 31 20.89 2.27 1.61
CA ARG A 31 21.90 3.20 1.06
C ARG A 31 22.17 4.36 2.01
N GLU A 32 21.13 4.87 2.66
CA GLU A 32 21.22 6.00 3.59
C GLU A 32 21.49 5.56 5.05
N GLY A 33 21.64 4.25 5.30
CA GLY A 33 21.96 3.69 6.62
C GLY A 33 20.86 3.87 7.66
N LEU A 34 19.59 3.82 7.25
CA LEU A 34 18.42 4.05 8.12
C LEU A 34 17.85 2.73 8.64
N ASN A 35 17.62 2.65 9.96
CA ASN A 35 16.92 1.54 10.59
C ASN A 35 15.41 1.79 10.62
N ALA A 36 14.65 1.17 9.73
CA ALA A 36 13.20 1.37 9.62
C ALA A 36 12.40 0.25 10.30
N GLN A 37 11.45 0.61 11.17
CA GLN A 37 10.43 -0.34 11.63
C GLN A 37 9.43 -0.59 10.50
N ILE A 38 9.45 -1.77 9.90
CA ILE A 38 8.50 -2.16 8.87
C ILE A 38 7.20 -2.65 9.52
N VAL A 39 6.06 -2.15 9.04
CA VAL A 39 4.72 -2.54 9.48
C VAL A 39 3.89 -2.93 8.27
N GLU A 40 3.48 -4.19 8.22
CA GLU A 40 2.61 -4.71 7.19
C GLU A 40 1.14 -4.51 7.59
N GLY A 41 0.33 -3.96 6.69
CA GLY A 41 -1.07 -3.66 6.95
C GLY A 41 -1.91 -4.89 7.25
N ASP A 42 -1.57 -6.03 6.66
CA ASP A 42 -2.25 -7.31 6.89
C ASP A 42 -2.13 -7.78 8.33
N SER A 43 -1.12 -7.33 9.07
CA SER A 43 -1.00 -7.56 10.51
C SER A 43 -2.13 -6.92 11.32
N PHE A 44 -2.85 -5.96 10.77
CA PHE A 44 -3.98 -5.29 11.39
C PHE A 44 -5.34 -5.81 10.89
N HIS A 45 -5.37 -6.92 10.15
CA HIS A 45 -6.64 -7.62 9.92
C HIS A 45 -7.26 -8.06 11.26
N ARG A 46 -8.58 -7.88 11.40
CA ARG A 46 -9.33 -8.31 12.60
C ARG A 46 -9.40 -9.83 12.70
N TYR A 47 -9.46 -10.50 11.55
CA TYR A 47 -9.71 -11.93 11.45
C TYR A 47 -8.54 -12.65 10.77
N ASP A 48 -8.22 -13.84 11.27
CA ASP A 48 -7.33 -14.75 10.57
C ASP A 48 -8.02 -15.34 9.33
N ARG A 49 -7.32 -16.17 8.54
CA ARG A 49 -7.87 -16.70 7.28
C ARG A 49 -9.16 -17.50 7.46
N LEU A 50 -9.29 -18.27 8.53
CA LEU A 50 -10.45 -19.13 8.77
C LEU A 50 -11.60 -18.30 9.36
N ALA A 51 -11.30 -17.46 10.34
CA ALA A 51 -12.25 -16.55 10.95
C ALA A 51 -12.84 -15.57 9.92
N MET A 52 -12.03 -15.04 9.01
CA MET A 52 -12.51 -14.14 7.96
C MET A 52 -13.50 -14.84 7.02
N ARG A 53 -13.24 -16.10 6.65
CA ARG A 53 -14.17 -16.88 5.82
C ARG A 53 -15.50 -17.14 6.54
N ALA A 54 -15.44 -17.44 7.83
CA ALA A 54 -16.63 -17.64 8.65
C ALA A 54 -17.44 -16.34 8.78
N GLU A 55 -16.77 -15.22 9.07
CA GLU A 55 -17.41 -13.91 9.21
C GLU A 55 -18.04 -13.46 7.88
N MET A 56 -17.32 -13.59 6.75
CA MET A 56 -17.87 -13.29 5.43
C MET A 56 -19.16 -14.07 5.15
N LYS A 57 -19.22 -15.35 5.55
CA LYS A 57 -20.42 -16.18 5.39
C LYS A 57 -21.57 -15.69 6.29
N ALA A 58 -21.27 -15.37 7.56
CA ALA A 58 -22.27 -14.87 8.50
C ALA A 58 -22.85 -13.51 8.05
N GLN A 59 -22.00 -12.61 7.55
CA GLN A 59 -22.41 -11.32 7.00
C GLN A 59 -23.31 -11.49 5.77
N GLU A 60 -22.95 -12.41 4.87
CA GLU A 60 -23.79 -12.72 3.70
C GLU A 60 -25.16 -13.28 4.10
N GLU A 61 -25.23 -14.18 5.10
CA GLU A 61 -26.49 -14.70 5.65
C GLU A 61 -27.33 -13.60 6.32
N ALA A 62 -26.69 -12.58 6.90
CA ALA A 62 -27.34 -11.39 7.45
C ALA A 62 -27.72 -10.34 6.38
N GLY A 63 -27.45 -10.60 5.10
CA GLY A 63 -27.77 -9.71 3.98
C GLY A 63 -26.69 -8.67 3.67
N ASN A 64 -25.61 -8.60 4.46
CA ASN A 64 -24.45 -7.79 4.14
C ASN A 64 -23.55 -8.53 3.14
N ARG A 65 -23.72 -8.19 1.88
CA ARG A 65 -22.92 -8.81 0.83
C ARG A 65 -21.55 -8.14 0.70
N ASN A 66 -21.34 -6.88 1.04
CA ASN A 66 -20.09 -6.19 0.70
C ASN A 66 -18.90 -6.42 1.67
N PHE A 67 -19.11 -7.08 2.80
CA PHE A 67 -18.07 -7.30 3.82
C PHE A 67 -16.74 -7.84 3.23
N SER A 68 -15.66 -7.10 3.43
CA SER A 68 -14.35 -7.40 2.86
C SER A 68 -13.20 -6.78 3.64
N HIS A 69 -11.96 -7.19 3.34
CA HIS A 69 -10.74 -6.58 3.89
C HIS A 69 -10.58 -5.09 3.55
N PHE A 70 -11.38 -4.52 2.64
CA PHE A 70 -11.34 -3.09 2.35
C PHE A 70 -12.08 -2.26 3.39
N GLY A 71 -13.14 -2.81 4.00
CA GLY A 71 -13.94 -2.14 5.01
C GLY A 71 -13.26 -2.05 6.38
N PRO A 72 -13.58 -1.04 7.18
CA PRO A 72 -13.02 -0.87 8.53
C PRO A 72 -13.39 -2.01 9.48
N GLU A 73 -14.52 -2.67 9.29
CA GLU A 73 -15.02 -3.73 10.17
C GLU A 73 -14.11 -4.97 10.14
N ALA A 74 -13.47 -5.26 9.00
CA ALA A 74 -12.53 -6.37 8.85
C ALA A 74 -11.11 -6.04 9.36
N ASN A 75 -10.89 -4.84 9.91
CA ASN A 75 -9.59 -4.32 10.27
C ASN A 75 -9.57 -3.74 11.70
N LEU A 76 -8.38 -3.71 12.30
CA LEU A 76 -8.06 -3.12 13.60
C LEU A 76 -7.53 -1.70 13.37
N LEU A 77 -8.37 -0.82 12.82
CA LEU A 77 -7.95 0.53 12.40
C LEU A 77 -7.73 1.48 13.58
N GLU A 78 -8.43 1.29 14.69
CA GLU A 78 -8.19 2.06 15.93
C GLU A 78 -6.81 1.70 16.49
N GLU A 79 -6.49 0.40 16.55
CA GLU A 79 -5.19 -0.09 16.99
C GLU A 79 -4.05 0.34 16.05
N LEU A 80 -4.32 0.42 14.74
CA LEU A 80 -3.38 0.97 13.76
C LEU A 80 -3.14 2.46 14.00
N GLN A 81 -4.18 3.23 14.29
CA GLN A 81 -4.06 4.65 14.64
C GLN A 81 -3.27 4.83 15.94
N ASP A 82 -3.57 4.02 16.97
CA ASP A 82 -2.86 4.04 18.24
C ASP A 82 -1.37 3.73 18.06
N LEU A 83 -1.01 2.77 17.20
CA LEU A 83 0.38 2.52 16.83
C LEU A 83 1.03 3.76 16.21
N PHE A 84 0.37 4.42 15.26
CA PHE A 84 0.93 5.60 14.59
C PHE A 84 1.12 6.77 15.57
N ILE A 85 0.16 6.97 16.48
CA ILE A 85 0.25 8.00 17.52
C ILE A 85 1.39 7.68 18.50
N ALA A 86 1.46 6.45 19.02
CA ALA A 86 2.47 6.02 19.96
C ALA A 86 3.88 6.10 19.35
N TYR A 87 4.04 5.62 18.11
CA TYR A 87 5.30 5.67 17.40
C TYR A 87 5.73 7.11 17.14
N GLY A 88 4.81 7.95 16.63
CA GLY A 88 5.08 9.36 16.42
C GLY A 88 5.52 10.06 17.71
N LYS A 89 4.90 9.75 18.85
CA LYS A 89 5.23 10.42 20.11
C LYS A 89 6.57 9.96 20.69
N ASP A 90 6.76 8.66 20.83
CA ASP A 90 7.81 8.07 21.67
C ASP A 90 8.63 6.98 20.95
N GLY A 91 8.37 6.72 19.67
CA GLY A 91 9.04 5.66 18.89
C GLY A 91 8.66 4.23 19.29
N CYS A 92 7.60 4.07 20.08
CA CYS A 92 7.16 2.80 20.64
C CYS A 92 5.83 2.32 20.02
N GLY A 93 5.45 1.08 20.30
CA GLY A 93 4.19 0.51 19.86
C GLY A 93 4.27 -1.01 19.73
N LYS A 94 3.13 -1.62 19.40
CA LYS A 94 3.01 -3.07 19.21
C LYS A 94 2.81 -3.42 17.76
N VAL A 95 3.55 -4.42 17.30
CA VAL A 95 3.45 -4.98 15.96
C VAL A 95 3.28 -6.49 16.04
N ARG A 96 2.66 -7.08 15.02
CA ARG A 96 2.63 -8.52 14.80
C ARG A 96 2.81 -8.78 13.30
N LYS A 97 2.85 -10.05 12.91
CA LYS A 97 2.90 -10.48 11.50
C LYS A 97 1.69 -11.32 11.17
N TYR A 98 1.16 -11.14 9.96
CA TYR A 98 0.25 -12.09 9.34
C TYR A 98 1.06 -13.04 8.47
N LEU A 99 0.94 -14.34 8.70
CA LEU A 99 1.75 -15.35 8.03
C LEU A 99 1.09 -15.75 6.71
N HIS A 100 1.67 -15.41 5.56
CA HIS A 100 1.04 -15.63 4.27
C HIS A 100 1.14 -17.07 3.78
N ASP A 101 2.31 -17.70 3.97
CA ASP A 101 2.65 -19.02 3.46
C ASP A 101 3.39 -19.89 4.49
N ALA A 102 3.74 -21.11 4.07
CA ALA A 102 4.39 -22.09 4.94
C ALA A 102 5.81 -21.69 5.36
N GLY A 103 6.54 -20.99 4.49
CA GLY A 103 7.90 -20.55 4.79
C GLY A 103 7.93 -19.44 5.83
N GLU A 104 6.96 -18.51 5.77
CA GLU A 104 6.80 -17.51 6.83
C GLU A 104 6.33 -18.13 8.15
N ALA A 105 5.51 -19.18 8.11
CA ALA A 105 4.91 -19.78 9.30
C ALA A 105 5.81 -20.78 10.03
N GLU A 106 6.72 -21.46 9.32
CA GLU A 106 7.64 -22.46 9.85
C GLU A 106 8.48 -21.95 11.04
N PRO A 107 9.13 -20.78 10.99
CA PRO A 107 9.90 -20.23 12.11
C PRO A 107 9.10 -20.02 13.40
N PHE A 108 7.77 -19.90 13.29
CA PHE A 108 6.87 -19.67 14.42
C PHE A 108 6.14 -20.95 14.86
N GLY A 109 6.31 -22.07 14.16
CA GLY A 109 5.56 -23.30 14.41
C GLY A 109 4.04 -23.13 14.23
N GLN A 110 3.62 -22.20 13.37
CA GLN A 110 2.21 -21.88 13.12
C GLN A 110 1.76 -22.34 11.73
N GLN A 111 0.46 -22.18 11.44
CA GLN A 111 -0.10 -22.44 10.11
C GLN A 111 -0.19 -21.16 9.27
N PRO A 112 -0.08 -21.26 7.94
CA PRO A 112 -0.32 -20.11 7.07
C PRO A 112 -1.73 -19.55 7.25
N GLY A 113 -1.82 -18.24 7.33
CA GLY A 113 -3.05 -17.48 7.52
C GLY A 113 -3.38 -17.15 8.96
N THR A 114 -2.45 -17.35 9.90
CA THR A 114 -2.57 -16.95 11.31
C THR A 114 -1.73 -15.70 11.62
N PHE A 115 -1.91 -15.16 12.82
CA PHE A 115 -1.11 -14.05 13.33
C PHE A 115 -0.08 -14.52 14.35
N THR A 116 1.11 -13.91 14.31
CA THR A 116 2.04 -14.00 15.43
C THR A 116 1.48 -13.24 16.65
N PRO A 117 1.97 -13.52 17.87
CA PRO A 117 1.73 -12.66 19.02
C PRO A 117 2.20 -11.23 18.77
N TRP A 118 1.55 -10.26 19.44
CA TRP A 118 2.01 -8.88 19.48
C TRP A 118 3.38 -8.79 20.17
N GLN A 119 4.27 -7.99 19.60
CA GLN A 119 5.61 -7.71 20.09
C GLN A 119 5.81 -6.21 20.18
N GLU A 120 6.50 -5.76 21.22
CA GLU A 120 6.90 -4.35 21.34
C GLU A 120 7.97 -4.01 20.31
N ILE A 121 7.95 -2.78 19.80
CA ILE A 121 9.07 -2.21 19.05
C ILE A 121 10.21 -1.97 20.04
N THR A 122 11.22 -2.84 20.03
CA THR A 122 12.32 -2.87 21.01
C THR A 122 13.60 -2.20 20.53
N GLU A 123 13.72 -1.91 19.24
CA GLU A 123 14.92 -1.34 18.65
C GLU A 123 14.82 0.17 18.47
N ALA A 124 15.97 0.86 18.63
CA ALA A 124 16.09 2.25 18.24
C ALA A 124 15.93 2.36 16.71
N THR A 125 14.78 2.90 16.28
CA THR A 125 14.42 3.03 14.88
C THR A 125 14.49 4.49 14.44
N ASP A 126 14.90 4.70 13.19
CA ASP A 126 15.00 6.02 12.59
C ASP A 126 13.64 6.56 12.17
N LEU A 127 12.79 5.65 11.67
CA LEU A 127 11.44 5.92 11.16
C LEU A 127 10.59 4.64 11.19
N MET A 128 9.27 4.81 11.10
CA MET A 128 8.35 3.71 10.80
C MET A 128 7.94 3.75 9.34
N PHE A 129 7.92 2.58 8.71
CA PHE A 129 7.47 2.39 7.34
C PHE A 129 6.29 1.43 7.32
N TYR A 130 5.11 1.94 6.98
CA TYR A 130 3.90 1.16 6.82
C TYR A 130 3.64 0.85 5.35
N GLU A 131 3.24 -0.37 5.04
CA GLU A 131 2.69 -0.75 3.74
C GLU A 131 1.38 -1.52 3.92
N GLY A 132 0.30 -1.05 3.31
CA GLY A 132 -0.97 -1.76 3.37
C GLY A 132 -2.12 -1.05 2.67
N LEU A 133 -3.34 -1.47 2.97
CA LEU A 133 -4.56 -0.93 2.36
C LEU A 133 -5.05 0.38 3.02
N HIS A 134 -4.61 0.69 4.25
CA HIS A 134 -5.25 1.71 5.09
C HIS A 134 -4.28 2.78 5.61
N GLY A 135 -3.12 2.94 4.98
CA GLY A 135 -2.07 3.87 5.40
C GLY A 135 -2.46 5.35 5.33
N ALA A 136 -3.59 5.69 4.69
CA ALA A 136 -4.15 7.03 4.67
C ALA A 136 -5.66 7.04 4.97
N TYR A 137 -6.13 6.04 5.72
CA TYR A 137 -7.53 5.95 6.13
C TYR A 137 -7.90 7.13 7.04
N ALA A 138 -9.06 7.71 6.78
CA ALA A 138 -9.67 8.69 7.67
C ALA A 138 -11.19 8.75 7.48
N ASP A 139 -11.90 8.79 8.59
CA ASP A 139 -13.34 9.05 8.74
C ASP A 139 -13.58 9.99 9.94
N ASP A 140 -14.83 10.06 10.43
CA ASP A 140 -15.20 10.95 11.54
C ASP A 140 -14.62 10.52 12.90
N ARG A 141 -14.16 9.27 13.03
CA ARG A 141 -13.66 8.67 14.28
C ARG A 141 -12.14 8.46 14.24
N ILE A 142 -11.65 7.91 13.15
CA ILE A 142 -10.26 7.49 12.96
C ILE A 142 -9.63 8.38 11.90
N ASP A 143 -8.43 8.89 12.17
CA ASP A 143 -7.64 9.68 11.23
C ASP A 143 -6.17 9.27 11.31
N ILE A 144 -5.83 8.23 10.55
CA ILE A 144 -4.47 7.72 10.41
C ILE A 144 -3.66 8.67 9.52
N ALA A 145 -4.27 9.23 8.48
CA ALA A 145 -3.62 10.13 7.53
C ALA A 145 -2.91 11.32 8.21
N LYS A 146 -3.51 11.91 9.26
CA LYS A 146 -2.89 13.01 10.03
C LYS A 146 -1.59 12.65 10.76
N GLN A 147 -1.33 11.38 10.98
CA GLN A 147 -0.14 10.90 11.68
C GLN A 147 1.05 10.65 10.74
N VAL A 148 0.83 10.68 9.42
CA VAL A 148 1.83 10.32 8.41
C VAL A 148 2.57 11.54 7.90
N ASP A 149 3.90 11.50 7.90
CA ASP A 149 4.77 12.58 7.41
C ASP A 149 5.06 12.45 5.90
N LEU A 150 5.09 11.22 5.38
CA LEU A 150 5.13 10.95 3.93
C LEU A 150 4.15 9.84 3.55
N CYS A 151 3.01 10.22 2.96
CA CYS A 151 2.00 9.29 2.48
C CYS A 151 2.09 9.10 0.96
N VAL A 152 2.24 7.87 0.50
CA VAL A 152 2.36 7.51 -0.91
C VAL A 152 1.21 6.60 -1.32
N GLY A 153 0.46 6.99 -2.35
CA GLY A 153 -0.55 6.14 -2.96
C GLY A 153 0.04 5.33 -4.11
N VAL A 154 -0.17 4.02 -4.14
CA VAL A 154 0.28 3.15 -5.23
C VAL A 154 -0.90 2.36 -5.72
N VAL A 155 -1.34 2.62 -6.95
CA VAL A 155 -2.63 2.11 -7.43
C VAL A 155 -2.56 1.78 -8.92
N PRO A 156 -3.06 0.62 -9.37
CA PRO A 156 -3.24 0.40 -10.80
C PRO A 156 -4.54 1.08 -11.27
N THR A 157 -4.73 1.23 -12.58
CA THR A 157 -6.09 1.45 -13.10
C THR A 157 -7.01 0.30 -12.69
N ILE A 158 -8.30 0.57 -12.47
CA ILE A 158 -9.29 -0.44 -12.06
C ILE A 158 -9.25 -1.68 -12.97
N ASN A 159 -9.17 -1.48 -14.30
CA ASN A 159 -9.07 -2.57 -15.26
C ASN A 159 -7.86 -3.48 -15.00
N LEU A 160 -6.69 -2.90 -14.74
CA LEU A 160 -5.48 -3.66 -14.40
C LEU A 160 -5.64 -4.36 -13.04
N GLU A 161 -6.28 -3.74 -12.05
CA GLU A 161 -6.56 -4.39 -10.76
C GLU A 161 -7.40 -5.66 -10.95
N TRP A 162 -8.44 -5.59 -11.78
CA TRP A 162 -9.31 -6.72 -12.08
C TRP A 162 -8.56 -7.82 -12.83
N ILE A 163 -7.75 -7.48 -13.84
CA ILE A 163 -6.91 -8.44 -14.56
C ILE A 163 -6.00 -9.18 -13.59
N GLN A 164 -5.33 -8.46 -12.68
CA GLN A 164 -4.45 -9.03 -11.66
C GLN A 164 -5.20 -9.93 -10.68
N LYS A 165 -6.42 -9.54 -10.29
CA LYS A 165 -7.26 -10.33 -9.40
C LYS A 165 -7.72 -11.63 -10.07
N LEU A 166 -8.21 -11.55 -11.30
CA LEU A 166 -8.61 -12.71 -12.12
C LEU A 166 -7.46 -13.70 -12.29
N HIS A 167 -6.28 -13.21 -12.65
CA HIS A 167 -5.10 -14.06 -12.83
C HIS A 167 -4.69 -14.78 -11.54
N ARG A 168 -4.63 -14.06 -10.40
CA ARG A 168 -4.29 -14.67 -9.11
C ARG A 168 -5.29 -15.73 -8.69
N ASP A 169 -6.58 -15.45 -8.86
CA ASP A 169 -7.66 -16.32 -8.39
C ASP A 169 -7.90 -17.52 -9.32
N GLN A 170 -7.76 -17.36 -10.64
CA GLN A 170 -7.89 -18.46 -11.60
C GLN A 170 -6.63 -19.35 -11.62
N LYS A 171 -5.44 -18.77 -11.84
CA LYS A 171 -4.21 -19.56 -12.00
C LYS A 171 -3.72 -20.19 -10.69
N MET A 172 -3.85 -19.50 -9.55
CA MET A 172 -3.34 -20.03 -8.27
C MET A 172 -4.40 -20.71 -7.40
N ARG A 173 -5.69 -20.43 -7.59
CA ARG A 173 -6.76 -20.93 -6.71
C ARG A 173 -7.86 -21.72 -7.41
N GLY A 174 -7.85 -21.78 -8.75
CA GLY A 174 -8.77 -22.61 -9.54
C GLY A 174 -10.23 -22.13 -9.54
N TYR A 175 -10.49 -20.86 -9.20
CA TYR A 175 -11.85 -20.34 -9.18
C TYR A 175 -12.43 -20.14 -10.59
N SER A 176 -13.76 -20.29 -10.72
CA SER A 176 -14.47 -19.96 -11.95
C SER A 176 -14.47 -18.44 -12.19
N GLN A 177 -14.58 -18.03 -13.45
CA GLN A 177 -14.64 -16.61 -13.82
C GLN A 177 -15.84 -15.89 -13.18
N GLU A 178 -16.98 -16.57 -13.07
CA GLU A 178 -18.19 -16.05 -12.41
C GLU A 178 -17.94 -15.78 -10.92
N ALA A 179 -17.35 -16.72 -10.19
CA ALA A 179 -17.03 -16.54 -8.77
C ALA A 179 -16.05 -15.38 -8.52
N VAL A 180 -15.11 -15.14 -9.44
CA VAL A 180 -14.21 -13.97 -9.35
C VAL A 180 -14.97 -12.68 -9.65
N THR A 181 -15.87 -12.68 -10.62
CA THR A 181 -16.70 -11.52 -10.97
C THR A 181 -17.57 -11.10 -9.79
N ASP A 182 -18.26 -12.05 -9.16
CA ASP A 182 -19.04 -11.81 -7.95
C ASP A 182 -18.16 -11.25 -6.84
N THR A 183 -16.97 -11.82 -6.64
CA THR A 183 -16.03 -11.33 -5.63
C THR A 183 -15.57 -9.90 -5.91
N ILE A 184 -15.36 -9.51 -7.16
CA ILE A 184 -15.01 -8.13 -7.55
C ILE A 184 -16.17 -7.19 -7.20
N LEU A 185 -17.37 -7.47 -7.74
CA LEU A 185 -18.55 -6.63 -7.54
C LEU A 185 -18.88 -6.45 -6.06
N ARG A 186 -18.76 -7.53 -5.30
CA ARG A 186 -18.99 -7.55 -3.85
C ARG A 186 -18.12 -6.56 -3.10
N ARG A 187 -16.87 -6.36 -3.53
CA ARG A 187 -15.90 -5.49 -2.87
C ARG A 187 -15.95 -4.04 -3.35
N MET A 188 -16.64 -3.75 -4.46
CA MET A 188 -16.67 -2.41 -5.06
C MET A 188 -17.24 -1.33 -4.12
N PRO A 189 -18.31 -1.58 -3.34
CA PRO A 189 -18.81 -0.60 -2.39
C PRO A 189 -17.73 -0.16 -1.39
N ASP A 190 -17.03 -1.12 -0.79
CA ASP A 190 -15.95 -0.82 0.17
C ASP A 190 -14.74 -0.17 -0.52
N TYR A 191 -14.39 -0.61 -1.73
CA TYR A 191 -13.30 -0.02 -2.51
C TYR A 191 -13.54 1.47 -2.74
N VAL A 192 -14.74 1.83 -3.20
CA VAL A 192 -15.11 3.24 -3.47
C VAL A 192 -15.20 4.04 -2.17
N SER A 193 -15.71 3.45 -1.09
CA SER A 193 -15.99 4.16 0.16
C SER A 193 -14.77 4.29 1.07
N HIS A 194 -13.84 3.32 1.04
CA HIS A 194 -12.74 3.23 2.00
C HIS A 194 -11.34 3.25 1.37
N LEU A 195 -11.15 2.81 0.12
CA LEU A 195 -9.85 2.88 -0.55
C LEU A 195 -9.69 4.16 -1.38
N CYS A 196 -10.58 4.43 -2.32
CA CYS A 196 -10.48 5.58 -3.21
C CYS A 196 -10.21 6.92 -2.49
N PRO A 197 -10.89 7.25 -1.36
CA PRO A 197 -10.68 8.53 -0.68
C PRO A 197 -9.26 8.70 -0.14
N GLN A 198 -8.54 7.61 0.16
CA GLN A 198 -7.16 7.66 0.65
C GLN A 198 -6.22 8.30 -0.37
N PHE A 199 -6.41 8.06 -1.67
CA PHE A 199 -5.58 8.64 -2.74
C PHE A 199 -5.76 10.17 -2.90
N SER A 200 -6.75 10.76 -2.24
CA SER A 200 -6.89 12.21 -2.14
C SER A 200 -6.06 12.81 -1.00
N ARG A 201 -5.61 11.98 -0.06
CA ARG A 201 -4.87 12.37 1.17
C ARG A 201 -3.36 12.11 1.05
N THR A 202 -2.94 11.34 0.06
CA THR A 202 -1.54 11.04 -0.22
C THR A 202 -0.78 12.26 -0.74
N HIS A 203 0.50 12.34 -0.38
CA HIS A 203 1.41 13.39 -0.85
C HIS A 203 1.84 13.15 -2.30
N VAL A 204 2.07 11.88 -2.66
CA VAL A 204 2.42 11.48 -4.03
C VAL A 204 1.64 10.23 -4.41
N ASN A 205 0.98 10.23 -5.57
CA ASN A 205 0.34 9.04 -6.15
C ASN A 205 1.16 8.50 -7.31
N PHE A 206 1.38 7.19 -7.32
CA PHE A 206 1.91 6.40 -8.42
C PHE A 206 0.78 5.56 -8.97
N GLN A 207 0.23 5.98 -10.11
CA GLN A 207 -0.83 5.26 -10.78
C GLN A 207 -0.28 4.47 -11.98
N ARG A 208 -0.37 3.15 -11.95
CA ARG A 208 0.06 2.29 -13.07
C ARG A 208 -1.05 2.17 -14.10
N VAL A 209 -0.74 2.54 -15.35
CA VAL A 209 -1.68 2.61 -16.48
C VAL A 209 -1.16 1.74 -17.63
N PRO A 210 -1.81 0.60 -17.94
CA PRO A 210 -1.51 -0.16 -19.15
C PRO A 210 -1.70 0.68 -20.42
N ILE A 211 -0.80 0.53 -21.37
CA ILE A 211 -0.92 1.11 -22.74
C ILE A 211 -1.28 0.04 -23.78
N VAL A 212 -1.83 -1.09 -23.30
CA VAL A 212 -2.42 -2.17 -24.09
C VAL A 212 -3.92 -2.23 -23.85
N ASP A 213 -4.64 -2.99 -24.69
CA ASP A 213 -6.08 -3.13 -24.55
C ASP A 213 -6.45 -3.86 -23.25
N THR A 214 -7.10 -3.12 -22.35
CA THR A 214 -7.66 -3.62 -21.09
C THR A 214 -9.16 -3.36 -21.00
N SER A 215 -9.81 -3.07 -22.13
CA SER A 215 -11.23 -2.70 -22.21
C SER A 215 -12.16 -3.78 -21.65
N ASN A 216 -11.82 -5.06 -21.85
CA ASN A 216 -12.48 -6.20 -21.22
C ASN A 216 -11.49 -7.00 -20.36
N PRO A 217 -11.39 -6.71 -19.05
CA PRO A 217 -10.43 -7.39 -18.17
C PRO A 217 -10.74 -8.87 -17.94
N PHE A 218 -11.95 -9.33 -18.24
CA PHE A 218 -12.40 -10.71 -17.98
C PHE A 218 -11.92 -11.73 -19.01
N ILE A 219 -11.44 -11.26 -20.17
CA ILE A 219 -10.86 -12.12 -21.22
C ILE A 219 -9.34 -11.95 -21.35
N ALA A 220 -8.73 -11.16 -20.47
CA ALA A 220 -7.29 -10.92 -20.48
C ALA A 220 -6.54 -12.23 -20.20
N ARG A 221 -5.60 -12.58 -21.07
CA ARG A 221 -4.82 -13.83 -20.99
C ARG A 221 -3.58 -13.71 -20.09
N ASP A 222 -3.07 -12.49 -20.00
CA ASP A 222 -1.87 -12.14 -19.27
C ASP A 222 -2.07 -10.80 -18.54
N ILE A 223 -1.27 -10.59 -17.49
CA ILE A 223 -1.20 -9.30 -16.80
C ILE A 223 -0.26 -8.41 -17.62
N PRO A 224 -0.68 -7.19 -18.04
CA PRO A 224 0.20 -6.24 -18.70
C PRO A 224 1.52 -6.08 -17.94
N THR A 225 2.63 -6.19 -18.67
CA THR A 225 3.99 -6.07 -18.12
C THR A 225 4.32 -4.61 -17.78
N ALA A 226 5.49 -4.39 -17.17
CA ALA A 226 5.95 -3.04 -16.85
C ALA A 226 6.24 -2.22 -18.13
N ASP A 227 6.73 -2.87 -19.20
CA ASP A 227 7.02 -2.21 -20.48
C ASP A 227 5.75 -1.92 -21.29
N GLU A 228 4.68 -2.67 -21.05
CA GLU A 228 3.33 -2.42 -21.57
C GLU A 228 2.52 -1.44 -20.70
N SER A 229 3.18 -0.73 -19.79
CA SER A 229 2.56 0.23 -18.87
C SER A 229 3.32 1.54 -18.81
N MET A 230 2.60 2.61 -18.49
CA MET A 230 3.15 3.87 -17.99
C MET A 230 2.79 4.02 -16.52
N VAL A 231 3.50 4.89 -15.80
CA VAL A 231 3.18 5.27 -14.42
C VAL A 231 2.99 6.77 -14.36
N VAL A 232 1.80 7.18 -13.93
CA VAL A 232 1.43 8.57 -13.68
C VAL A 232 1.77 8.91 -12.24
N ILE A 233 2.67 9.87 -12.05
CA ILE A 233 3.17 10.32 -10.76
C ILE A 233 2.61 11.72 -10.49
N ARG A 234 1.63 11.80 -9.59
CA ARG A 234 0.99 13.07 -9.20
C ARG A 234 1.49 13.53 -7.84
N PHE A 235 2.00 14.76 -7.78
CA PHE A 235 2.39 15.41 -6.53
C PHE A 235 1.22 16.28 -6.02
N ALA A 236 0.80 16.09 -4.78
CA ALA A 236 -0.23 16.92 -4.14
C ALA A 236 0.23 18.39 -4.05
N ASN A 237 1.51 18.59 -3.71
CA ASN A 237 2.17 19.89 -3.73
C ASN A 237 3.46 19.78 -4.56
N PRO A 238 3.52 20.37 -5.78
CA PRO A 238 4.70 20.27 -6.64
C PRO A 238 5.84 21.22 -6.25
N LYS A 239 5.68 22.06 -5.23
CA LYS A 239 6.73 23.01 -4.82
C LYS A 239 7.99 22.27 -4.36
N GLY A 240 9.13 22.67 -4.92
CA GLY A 240 10.43 22.07 -4.63
C GLY A 240 10.71 20.75 -5.36
N ILE A 241 9.81 20.31 -6.25
CA ILE A 241 10.06 19.19 -7.16
C ILE A 241 10.74 19.73 -8.42
N ASP A 242 11.93 19.22 -8.71
CA ASP A 242 12.65 19.54 -9.94
C ASP A 242 12.22 18.57 -11.07
N PHE A 243 11.17 18.95 -11.79
CA PHE A 243 10.69 18.16 -12.91
C PHE A 243 11.69 18.07 -14.06
N GLN A 244 12.50 19.10 -14.27
CA GLN A 244 13.49 19.11 -15.34
C GLN A 244 14.57 18.06 -15.08
N TYR A 245 15.05 17.98 -13.83
CA TYR A 245 15.94 16.92 -13.38
C TYR A 245 15.32 15.53 -13.57
N LEU A 246 14.08 15.34 -13.11
CA LEU A 246 13.39 14.04 -13.23
C LEU A 246 13.21 13.61 -14.68
N ILE A 247 12.84 14.52 -15.59
CA ILE A 247 12.68 14.22 -17.03
C ILE A 247 14.02 13.83 -17.67
N ASN A 248 15.10 14.54 -17.32
CA ASN A 248 16.43 14.28 -17.88
C ASN A 248 16.97 12.89 -17.49
N ILE A 249 16.72 12.46 -16.24
CA ILE A 249 17.19 11.16 -15.75
C ILE A 249 16.27 10.02 -16.15
N LEU A 250 14.95 10.23 -16.05
CA LEU A 250 13.96 9.22 -16.35
C LEU A 250 13.64 9.24 -17.84
N HIS A 251 14.55 8.71 -18.67
CA HIS A 251 14.38 8.76 -20.14
C HIS A 251 12.98 8.28 -20.60
N GLY A 252 12.33 9.04 -21.48
CA GLY A 252 10.95 8.78 -21.90
C GLY A 252 9.89 9.27 -20.90
N ALA A 253 10.29 9.98 -19.84
CA ALA A 253 9.35 10.70 -19.00
C ALA A 253 8.86 11.99 -19.66
N MET A 254 7.64 12.38 -19.32
CA MET A 254 7.01 13.60 -19.83
C MET A 254 6.07 14.21 -18.81
N MET A 255 5.81 15.51 -18.93
CA MET A 255 4.81 16.20 -18.12
C MET A 255 3.44 16.12 -18.79
N THR A 256 2.39 15.81 -18.03
CA THR A 256 1.00 15.85 -18.51
C THR A 256 0.17 16.94 -17.84
N ARG A 257 0.57 17.38 -16.64
CA ARG A 257 -0.01 18.52 -15.92
C ARG A 257 1.09 19.22 -15.11
N PRO A 258 0.90 20.47 -14.63
CA PRO A 258 1.91 21.19 -13.86
C PRO A 258 2.44 20.48 -12.60
N ASN A 259 1.70 19.50 -12.07
CA ASN A 259 2.08 18.71 -10.90
C ASN A 259 2.15 17.20 -11.19
N THR A 260 2.20 16.79 -12.46
CA THR A 260 2.10 15.39 -12.87
C THR A 260 3.17 15.03 -13.89
N LEU A 261 3.98 14.04 -13.53
CA LEU A 261 5.01 13.41 -14.35
C LEU A 261 4.52 12.03 -14.79
N VAL A 262 4.72 11.66 -16.04
CA VAL A 262 4.46 10.31 -16.55
C VAL A 262 5.79 9.67 -16.92
N VAL A 263 6.01 8.42 -16.48
CA VAL A 263 7.26 7.67 -16.73
C VAL A 263 6.95 6.29 -17.31
N PRO A 264 7.87 5.69 -18.09
CA PRO A 264 7.74 4.29 -18.51
C PRO A 264 7.63 3.35 -17.29
N GLY A 265 6.78 2.33 -17.36
CA GLY A 265 6.51 1.44 -16.22
C GLY A 265 7.75 0.69 -15.73
N GLY A 266 8.64 0.27 -16.63
CA GLY A 266 9.95 -0.31 -16.27
C GLY A 266 10.86 0.62 -15.46
N LYS A 267 10.55 1.92 -15.37
CA LYS A 267 11.32 2.92 -14.60
C LYS A 267 10.69 3.30 -13.26
N MET A 268 9.59 2.65 -12.86
CA MET A 268 8.90 2.95 -11.61
C MET A 268 9.83 2.91 -10.39
N GLY A 269 10.63 1.85 -10.24
CA GLY A 269 11.55 1.72 -9.10
C GLY A 269 12.66 2.79 -9.08
N LEU A 270 13.19 3.18 -10.25
CA LEU A 270 14.16 4.27 -10.34
C LEU A 270 13.51 5.62 -10.01
N ALA A 271 12.31 5.89 -10.55
CA ALA A 271 11.55 7.10 -10.26
C ALA A 271 11.28 7.23 -8.75
N MET A 272 10.86 6.14 -8.10
CA MET A 272 10.67 6.11 -6.64
C MET A 272 11.93 6.48 -5.88
N GLN A 273 13.08 5.92 -6.26
CA GLN A 273 14.34 6.26 -5.60
C GLN A 273 14.71 7.73 -5.81
N MET A 274 14.62 8.26 -7.03
CA MET A 274 14.96 9.66 -7.32
C MET A 274 14.03 10.66 -6.63
N ILE A 275 12.75 10.31 -6.48
CA ILE A 275 11.75 11.16 -5.83
C ILE A 275 11.82 11.06 -4.31
N PHE A 276 11.87 9.84 -3.76
CA PHE A 276 11.70 9.63 -2.32
C PHE A 276 12.99 9.74 -1.53
N THR A 277 14.16 9.49 -2.11
CA THR A 277 15.44 9.68 -1.40
C THR A 277 15.56 11.10 -0.82
N PRO A 278 15.42 12.18 -1.60
CA PRO A 278 15.49 13.53 -1.04
C PRO A 278 14.35 13.85 -0.07
N MET A 279 13.17 13.24 -0.22
CA MET A 279 12.05 13.42 0.73
C MET A 279 12.34 12.75 2.08
N VAL A 280 12.85 11.52 2.07
CA VAL A 280 13.25 10.77 3.28
C VAL A 280 14.40 11.50 3.99
N LEU A 281 15.42 11.93 3.25
CA LEU A 281 16.54 12.68 3.82
C LEU A 281 16.09 14.00 4.46
N ARG A 282 15.08 14.68 3.90
CA ARG A 282 14.49 15.88 4.50
C ARG A 282 13.78 15.57 5.83
N LEU A 283 13.05 14.45 5.91
CA LEU A 283 12.45 14.00 7.18
C LEU A 283 13.54 13.74 8.23
N MET A 284 14.63 13.08 7.83
CA MET A 284 15.75 12.80 8.73
C MET A 284 16.48 14.07 9.17
N ASP A 285 16.67 15.05 8.28
CA ASP A 285 17.27 16.34 8.63
C ASP A 285 16.39 17.13 9.61
N HIS A 286 15.07 17.14 9.41
CA HIS A 286 14.15 17.75 10.38
C HIS A 286 14.22 17.06 11.74
N LYS A 287 14.26 15.72 11.77
CA LYS A 287 14.45 14.93 13.00
C LYS A 287 15.72 15.33 13.74
N ARG A 288 16.84 15.48 13.04
CA ARG A 288 18.14 15.84 13.65
C ARG A 288 18.16 17.25 14.24
N ARG A 289 17.28 18.15 13.78
CA ARG A 289 17.21 19.55 14.23
C ARG A 289 16.24 19.77 15.39
N ALA A 290 15.40 18.79 15.73
CA ALA A 290 14.38 18.87 16.79
C ALA A 290 14.86 18.30 18.13
#